data_AF-A0A851SMC0-F1
#
_entry.id   AF-A0A851SMC0-F1
#
_cell.length_a   1.000
_cell.length_b   1.000
_cell.length_c   1.000
_cell.angle_alpha   90.00
_cell.angle_beta   90.00
_cell.angle_gamma   90.00
#
_symmetry.space_group_name_H-M   'P 1'
#
loop_
_entity.id
_entity.type
_entity.pdbx_description
1 polymer ?
#
loop_
_entity_poly.entity_id
_entity_poly.type
_entity_poly.pdbx_seq_one_letter_code
_entity_poly.pdbx_strand_id
1 'polypeptide(L)'
;LQVQRATGIGNSRDILVTASDPNGFQLGVSQDVRGQINFLTKDTGFYQLCLDNQQNHFGFMQVYLNFGVYYDDYNMEHKQPAEKKELNDTLEAIGVSIQRLQIHTFHMWRFYNFARMRKGADSFLLESNYNYVNWWSMAQSCVIVLSGVLQLYFLKRLFHTQTSGSQKC
;
A
#
# COMPACT_ATOMS: atom_id res chain seq x y z
N LEU A 1 -1.67 -0.81 -7.96
CA LEU A 1 -1.73 -1.77 -6.83
C LEU A 1 -0.62 -1.46 -5.85
N GLN A 2 -0.89 -1.66 -4.55
CA GLN A 2 0.06 -1.37 -3.48
C GLN A 2 -0.15 -2.33 -2.30
N VAL A 3 0.93 -2.93 -1.80
CA VAL A 3 0.91 -3.70 -0.55
C VAL A 3 0.82 -2.74 0.63
N GLN A 4 -0.18 -2.95 1.50
CA GLN A 4 -0.37 -2.16 2.72
C GLN A 4 0.29 -2.82 3.93
N ARG A 5 0.20 -4.14 4.02
CA ARG A 5 0.75 -4.92 5.13
C ARG A 5 1.27 -6.25 4.65
N ALA A 6 2.41 -6.66 5.20
CA ALA A 6 2.90 -8.02 5.13
C ALA A 6 3.15 -8.48 6.56
N THR A 7 2.67 -9.66 6.90
CA THR A 7 2.96 -10.34 8.16
C THR A 7 3.63 -11.65 7.82
N GLY A 8 4.60 -12.08 8.62
CA GLY A 8 5.24 -13.38 8.45
C GLY A 8 6.70 -13.39 8.84
N ILE A 9 7.29 -14.59 8.78
CA ILE A 9 8.70 -14.85 9.11
C ILE A 9 9.62 -14.40 7.95
N GLY A 10 9.07 -14.25 6.75
CA GLY A 10 9.77 -13.70 5.60
C GLY A 10 9.81 -12.16 5.65
N ASN A 11 11.00 -11.59 5.47
CA ASN A 11 11.18 -10.13 5.40
C ASN A 11 10.81 -9.55 4.02
N SER A 12 10.45 -10.42 3.06
CA SER A 12 10.04 -10.02 1.70
C SER A 12 8.58 -9.60 1.67
N ARG A 13 8.30 -8.46 1.02
CA ARG A 13 6.96 -7.89 0.85
C ARG A 13 6.49 -7.93 -0.60
N ASP A 14 7.22 -8.64 -1.45
CA ASP A 14 6.93 -8.72 -2.87
C ASP A 14 5.75 -9.66 -3.09
N ILE A 15 4.83 -9.23 -3.95
CA ILE A 15 3.71 -10.04 -4.41
C ILE A 15 3.81 -10.19 -5.92
N LEU A 16 3.53 -11.39 -6.40
CA LEU A 16 3.44 -11.64 -7.84
C LEU A 16 2.01 -11.34 -8.27
N VAL A 17 1.85 -10.38 -9.19
CA VAL A 17 0.57 -10.01 -9.77
C VAL A 17 0.61 -10.35 -11.24
N THR A 18 -0.34 -11.17 -11.70
CA THR A 18 -0.48 -11.53 -13.11
C THR A 18 -1.85 -11.15 -13.63
N ALA A 19 -1.90 -10.61 -14.84
CA ALA A 19 -3.12 -10.30 -15.57
C ALA A 19 -3.22 -11.23 -16.78
N SER A 20 -4.35 -11.90 -16.96
CA SER A 20 -4.60 -12.83 -18.05
C SER A 20 -5.87 -12.49 -18.82
N ASP A 21 -5.82 -12.72 -20.13
CA ASP A 21 -6.94 -12.63 -21.07
C ASP A 21 -7.99 -13.73 -20.81
N PRO A 22 -9.25 -13.55 -21.24
CA PRO A 22 -10.25 -14.63 -21.34
C PRO A 22 -9.74 -15.96 -21.94
N ASN A 23 -8.79 -15.90 -22.87
CA ASN A 23 -8.16 -17.08 -23.50
C ASN A 23 -7.06 -17.72 -22.63
N GLY A 24 -6.77 -17.18 -21.45
CA GLY A 24 -5.72 -17.63 -20.55
C GLY A 24 -4.32 -17.13 -20.89
N PHE A 25 -4.19 -16.23 -21.87
CA PHE A 25 -2.89 -15.64 -22.22
C PHE A 25 -2.50 -14.54 -21.22
N GLN A 26 -1.25 -14.56 -20.75
CA GLN A 26 -0.76 -13.59 -19.78
C GLN A 26 -0.45 -12.25 -20.46
N LEU A 27 -1.20 -11.21 -20.08
CA LEU A 27 -1.09 -9.84 -20.63
C LEU A 27 -0.06 -9.00 -19.90
N GLY A 28 0.17 -9.25 -18.62
CA GLY A 28 1.12 -8.48 -17.83
C GLY A 28 1.46 -9.12 -16.48
N VAL A 29 2.65 -8.77 -15.98
CA VAL A 29 3.17 -9.24 -14.70
C VAL A 29 3.80 -8.09 -13.94
N SER A 30 3.62 -8.07 -12.63
CA SER A 30 4.35 -7.20 -11.71
C SER A 30 4.77 -8.00 -10.49
N GLN A 31 6.06 -7.91 -10.12
CA GLN A 31 6.63 -8.59 -8.95
C GLN A 31 7.30 -7.56 -8.07
N ASP A 32 6.49 -6.73 -7.40
CA ASP A 32 6.97 -5.65 -6.53
C ASP A 32 5.91 -5.35 -5.47
N VAL A 33 6.32 -4.72 -4.37
CA VAL A 33 5.47 -4.16 -3.31
C VAL A 33 4.50 -3.12 -3.89
N ARG A 34 4.89 -2.44 -4.99
CA ARG A 34 4.09 -1.44 -5.69
C ARG A 34 4.17 -1.65 -7.20
N GLY A 35 3.01 -1.77 -7.85
CA GLY A 35 2.95 -2.09 -9.27
C GLY A 35 1.72 -1.55 -9.96
N GLN A 36 1.85 -1.27 -11.24
CA GLN A 36 0.74 -0.94 -12.15
C GLN A 36 0.89 -1.77 -13.42
N ILE A 37 -0.21 -2.36 -13.86
CA ILE A 37 -0.27 -3.12 -15.10
C ILE A 37 -1.28 -2.38 -16.00
N ASN A 38 -0.81 -1.87 -17.13
CA ASN A 38 -1.65 -1.25 -18.14
C ASN A 38 -1.61 -2.14 -19.39
N PHE A 39 -2.78 -2.58 -19.85
CA PHE A 39 -2.93 -3.39 -21.06
C PHE A 39 -4.17 -2.94 -21.83
N LEU A 40 -4.12 -3.12 -23.15
CA LEU A 40 -5.27 -2.88 -24.02
C LEU A 40 -6.11 -4.16 -24.11
N THR A 41 -7.42 -4.06 -23.93
CA THR A 41 -8.36 -5.18 -24.09
C THR A 41 -8.59 -5.46 -25.57
N LYS A 42 -8.20 -6.65 -26.05
CA LYS A 42 -8.39 -7.05 -27.46
C LYS A 42 -9.67 -7.85 -27.66
N ASP A 43 -9.89 -8.83 -26.77
CA ASP A 43 -11.03 -9.72 -26.84
C ASP A 43 -12.08 -9.35 -25.80
N THR A 44 -13.35 -9.61 -26.11
CA THR A 44 -14.46 -9.46 -25.18
C THR A 44 -14.55 -10.70 -24.29
N GLY A 45 -14.59 -10.51 -22.98
CA GLY A 45 -14.71 -11.62 -22.04
C GLY A 45 -14.22 -11.27 -20.64
N PHE A 46 -13.92 -12.31 -19.87
CA PHE A 46 -13.50 -12.19 -18.48
C PHE A 46 -11.97 -12.17 -18.37
N TYR A 47 -11.43 -11.05 -17.95
CA TYR A 47 -10.00 -10.92 -17.63
C TYR A 47 -9.76 -11.35 -16.19
N GLN A 48 -8.70 -12.12 -15.97
CA GLN A 48 -8.34 -12.64 -14.65
C GLN A 48 -7.14 -11.89 -14.09
N LEU A 49 -7.25 -11.44 -12.84
CA LEU A 49 -6.13 -10.88 -12.08
C LEU A 49 -5.79 -11.82 -10.92
N CYS A 50 -4.57 -12.35 -10.91
CA CYS A 50 -4.08 -13.22 -9.84
C CYS A 50 -3.07 -12.48 -8.97
N LEU A 51 -3.16 -12.71 -7.66
CA LEU A 51 -2.27 -12.19 -6.64
C LEU A 51 -1.68 -13.40 -5.92
N ASP A 52 -0.37 -13.58 -6.05
CA ASP A 52 0.33 -14.72 -5.50
C ASP A 52 1.36 -14.28 -4.45
N ASN A 53 1.35 -14.99 -3.32
CA ASN A 53 2.15 -14.75 -2.13
C ASN A 53 3.18 -15.88 -1.93
N GLN A 54 3.81 -16.35 -3.01
CA GLN A 54 4.80 -17.44 -2.94
C GLN A 54 5.92 -17.16 -1.93
N GLN A 55 6.39 -15.91 -1.84
CA GLN A 55 7.56 -15.57 -1.03
C GLN A 55 7.29 -15.58 0.48
N ASN A 56 6.04 -15.44 0.91
CA ASN A 56 5.68 -15.36 2.31
C ASN A 56 4.95 -16.64 2.75
N HIS A 57 5.71 -17.73 2.86
CA HIS A 57 5.21 -19.07 3.23
C HIS A 57 4.45 -19.13 4.55
N PHE A 58 4.78 -18.24 5.50
CA PHE A 58 4.19 -18.22 6.84
C PHE A 58 3.74 -16.81 7.22
N GLY A 59 2.69 -16.32 6.55
CA GLY A 59 1.96 -15.15 6.97
C GLY A 59 1.02 -14.58 5.91
N PHE A 60 0.37 -13.47 6.23
CA PHE A 60 -0.68 -12.87 5.41
C PHE A 60 -0.23 -11.54 4.81
N MET A 61 -0.58 -11.30 3.55
CA MET A 61 -0.37 -10.03 2.85
C MET A 61 -1.72 -9.31 2.66
N GLN A 62 -1.79 -8.04 3.05
CA GLN A 62 -2.90 -7.16 2.77
C GLN A 62 -2.54 -6.26 1.58
N VAL A 63 -3.26 -6.45 0.48
CA VAL A 63 -3.02 -5.76 -0.79
C VAL A 63 -4.18 -4.86 -1.12
N TYR A 64 -3.87 -3.67 -1.60
CA TYR A 64 -4.85 -2.72 -2.04
C TYR A 64 -4.80 -2.55 -3.57
N LEU A 65 -5.91 -2.91 -4.19
CA LEU A 65 -6.09 -2.90 -5.63
C LEU A 65 -6.91 -1.67 -6.04
N ASN A 66 -6.46 -1.00 -7.11
CA ASN A 66 -7.26 -0.03 -7.84
C ASN A 66 -7.31 -0.52 -9.29
N PHE A 67 -8.51 -0.79 -9.80
CA PHE A 67 -8.72 -1.15 -11.20
C PHE A 67 -9.58 -0.06 -11.86
N GLY A 68 -9.23 0.26 -13.10
CA GLY A 68 -9.98 1.21 -13.93
C GLY A 68 -10.01 0.70 -15.36
N VAL A 69 -11.19 0.65 -15.94
CA VAL A 69 -11.37 0.34 -17.37
C VAL A 69 -11.54 1.67 -18.10
N TYR A 70 -10.75 1.86 -19.14
CA TYR A 70 -10.74 3.07 -19.96
C TYR A 70 -11.14 2.67 -21.38
N TYR A 71 -12.20 3.29 -21.89
CA TYR A 71 -12.56 3.16 -23.30
C TYR A 71 -11.80 4.25 -24.06
N ASP A 72 -10.91 3.84 -24.96
CA ASP A 72 -10.18 4.75 -25.85
C ASP A 72 -11.05 5.19 -27.06
N ASP A 73 -12.36 4.95 -27.00
CA ASP A 73 -13.32 5.33 -28.04
C ASP A 73 -13.79 6.77 -27.86
N TYR A 74 -12.81 7.68 -27.85
CA TYR A 74 -13.02 9.08 -28.20
C TYR A 74 -11.83 9.61 -29.00
N ASN A 75 -11.39 8.80 -29.96
CA ASN A 75 -10.73 9.34 -31.14
C ASN A 75 -11.75 10.21 -31.88
N MET A 76 -11.74 11.51 -31.54
CA MET A 76 -12.37 12.57 -32.31
C MET A 76 -11.67 12.70 -33.66
N GLU A 77 -11.91 11.78 -34.59
CA GLU A 77 -11.67 12.04 -36.01
C GLU A 77 -12.75 11.33 -36.84
N HIS A 78 -13.60 12.14 -37.46
CA HIS A 78 -14.51 11.81 -38.55
C HIS A 78 -15.72 10.90 -38.26
N LYS A 79 -16.83 11.54 -37.85
CA LYS A 79 -18.15 11.27 -38.44
C LYS A 79 -19.09 12.46 -38.26
N GLN A 80 -18.94 13.45 -39.13
CA GLN A 80 -20.00 14.41 -39.44
C GLN A 80 -21.07 13.71 -40.29
N PRO A 81 -22.36 13.73 -39.91
CA PRO A 81 -23.44 13.78 -40.87
C PRO A 81 -23.80 15.26 -41.07
N ALA A 82 -23.45 15.78 -42.25
CA ALA A 82 -23.81 17.10 -42.68
C ALA A 82 -25.32 17.17 -42.94
N GLU A 83 -26.15 17.71 -42.04
CA GLU A 83 -27.48 18.28 -42.43
C GLU A 83 -28.30 19.07 -41.39
N LYS A 84 -27.77 19.67 -40.31
CA LYS A 84 -28.62 20.44 -39.36
C LYS A 84 -27.96 21.73 -38.85
N LYS A 85 -27.67 22.65 -39.76
CA LYS A 85 -26.51 23.56 -39.67
C LYS A 85 -26.64 24.88 -38.87
N GLU A 86 -27.74 25.20 -38.18
CA GLU A 86 -27.87 26.57 -37.61
C GLU A 86 -28.32 26.65 -36.13
N LEU A 87 -28.88 25.58 -35.54
CA LEU A 87 -29.25 25.53 -34.11
C LEU A 87 -28.35 24.60 -33.27
N ASN A 88 -27.44 23.87 -33.93
CA ASN A 88 -26.54 22.92 -33.28
C ASN A 88 -25.25 23.55 -32.77
N ASP A 89 -24.81 24.71 -33.29
CA ASP A 89 -23.52 25.29 -32.94
C ASP A 89 -23.36 25.55 -31.43
N THR A 90 -24.43 26.00 -30.76
CA THR A 90 -24.38 26.25 -29.31
C THR A 90 -24.45 24.96 -28.50
N LEU A 91 -25.26 23.98 -28.91
CA LEU A 91 -25.42 22.71 -28.21
C LEU A 91 -24.21 21.79 -28.41
N GLU A 92 -23.59 21.83 -29.59
CA GLU A 92 -22.35 21.15 -29.93
C GLU A 92 -21.17 21.76 -29.13
N ALA A 93 -21.08 23.10 -29.06
CA ALA A 93 -20.08 23.76 -28.21
C ALA A 93 -20.25 23.40 -26.71
N ILE A 94 -21.49 23.27 -26.23
CA ILE A 94 -21.79 22.81 -24.87
C ILE A 94 -21.41 21.33 -24.69
N GLY A 95 -21.72 20.47 -25.66
CA GLY A 95 -21.34 19.05 -25.63
C GLY A 95 -19.83 18.84 -25.56
N VAL A 96 -19.07 19.52 -26.44
CA VAL A 96 -17.61 19.45 -26.48
C VAL A 96 -16.98 19.96 -25.18
N SER A 97 -17.53 21.03 -24.59
CA SER A 97 -17.03 21.57 -23.33
C SER A 97 -17.33 20.67 -22.13
N ILE A 98 -18.53 20.10 -22.03
CA ILE A 98 -18.89 19.10 -21.01
C ILE A 98 -17.96 17.88 -21.11
N GLN A 99 -17.71 17.40 -22.32
CA GLN A 99 -16.87 16.23 -22.53
C GLN A 99 -15.40 16.50 -22.13
N ARG A 100 -14.86 17.68 -22.48
CA ARG A 100 -13.53 18.10 -22.04
C ARG A 100 -13.43 18.17 -20.51
N LEU A 101 -14.47 18.67 -19.85
CA LEU A 101 -14.55 18.71 -18.38
C LEU A 101 -14.60 17.30 -17.79
N GLN A 102 -15.39 16.38 -18.34
CA GLN A 102 -15.47 14.98 -17.88
C GLN A 102 -14.09 14.31 -17.89
N ILE A 103 -13.32 14.48 -18.98
CA ILE A 103 -11.96 13.92 -19.10
C ILE A 103 -11.04 14.51 -18.02
N HIS A 104 -11.08 15.83 -17.80
CA HIS A 104 -10.26 16.50 -16.79
C HIS A 104 -10.63 16.08 -15.36
N THR A 105 -11.92 16.03 -15.04
CA THR A 105 -12.42 15.60 -13.73
C THR A 105 -12.02 14.16 -13.45
N PHE A 106 -12.13 13.28 -14.45
CA PHE A 106 -11.75 11.89 -14.33
C PHE A 106 -10.23 11.73 -14.11
N HIS A 107 -9.42 12.50 -14.83
CA HIS A 107 -7.97 12.51 -14.61
C HIS A 107 -7.61 12.98 -13.19
N MET A 108 -8.27 14.04 -12.71
CA MET A 108 -8.07 14.56 -11.35
C MET A 108 -8.52 13.55 -10.28
N TRP A 109 -9.68 12.92 -10.48
CA TRP A 109 -10.20 11.89 -9.57
C TRP A 109 -9.25 10.69 -9.49
N ARG A 110 -8.67 10.25 -10.62
CA ARG A 110 -7.68 9.17 -10.65
C ARG A 110 -6.45 9.51 -9.83
N PHE A 111 -5.87 10.69 -10.06
CA PHE A 111 -4.68 11.14 -9.36
C PHE A 111 -4.93 11.26 -7.85
N TYR A 112 -6.06 11.86 -7.47
CA TYR A 112 -6.45 12.00 -6.07
C TYR A 112 -6.63 10.64 -5.39
N ASN A 113 -7.30 9.69 -6.04
CA ASN A 113 -7.46 8.35 -5.52
C ASN A 113 -6.11 7.68 -5.30
N PHE A 114 -5.23 7.70 -6.30
CA PHE A 114 -3.89 7.12 -6.20
C PHE A 114 -3.07 7.73 -5.05
N ALA A 115 -3.07 9.06 -4.92
CA ALA A 115 -2.39 9.75 -3.84
C ALA A 115 -2.96 9.37 -2.46
N ARG A 116 -4.30 9.24 -2.35
CA ARG A 116 -4.96 8.78 -1.13
C ARG A 116 -4.59 7.34 -0.77
N MET A 117 -4.53 6.43 -1.76
CA MET A 117 -4.07 5.05 -1.52
C MET A 117 -2.66 5.05 -0.92
N ARG A 118 -1.76 5.85 -1.51
CA ARG A 118 -0.36 5.95 -1.09
C ARG A 118 -0.23 6.47 0.33
N LYS A 119 -0.96 7.54 0.66
CA LYS A 119 -0.95 8.12 2.00
C LYS A 119 -1.41 7.13 3.06
N GLY A 120 -2.45 6.33 2.80
CA GLY A 120 -2.95 5.32 3.74
C GLY A 120 -1.95 4.18 4.00
N ALA A 121 -1.25 3.72 2.97
CA ALA A 121 -0.23 2.70 3.13
C ALA A 121 1.00 3.22 3.90
N ASP A 122 1.45 4.44 3.59
CA ASP A 122 2.61 5.06 4.25
C ASP A 122 2.31 5.34 5.75
N SER A 123 1.08 5.76 6.09
CA SER A 123 0.69 5.98 7.49
C SER A 123 0.64 4.68 8.30
N PHE A 124 0.12 3.60 7.72
CA PHE A 124 0.06 2.30 8.38
C PHE A 124 1.47 1.74 8.67
N LEU A 125 2.39 1.91 7.72
CA LEU A 125 3.79 1.53 7.90
C LEU A 125 4.45 2.32 9.03
N LEU A 126 4.22 3.63 9.10
CA LEU A 126 4.80 4.47 10.14
C LEU A 126 4.31 4.07 11.55
N GLU A 127 3.00 3.89 11.71
CA GLU A 127 2.39 3.56 13.00
C GLU A 127 2.87 2.19 13.53
N SER A 128 2.93 1.19 12.66
CA SER A 128 3.43 -0.14 13.03
C SER A 128 4.90 -0.12 13.45
N ASN A 129 5.76 0.62 12.74
CA ASN A 129 7.17 0.79 13.12
C ASN A 129 7.31 1.54 14.45
N TYR A 130 6.55 2.63 14.62
CA TYR A 130 6.58 3.42 15.85
C TYR A 130 6.21 2.58 17.06
N ASN A 131 5.09 1.84 16.99
CA ASN A 131 4.64 1.02 18.10
C ASN A 131 5.64 -0.12 18.42
N TYR A 132 6.18 -0.78 17.40
CA TYR A 132 7.17 -1.84 17.57
C TYR A 132 8.44 -1.33 18.26
N VAL A 133 9.04 -0.27 17.74
CA VAL A 133 10.29 0.29 18.29
C VAL A 133 10.06 0.83 19.69
N ASN A 134 8.96 1.53 19.92
CA ASN A 134 8.64 2.10 21.24
C ASN A 134 8.44 1.00 22.29
N TRP A 135 7.70 -0.07 21.94
CA TRP A 135 7.47 -1.19 22.84
C TRP A 135 8.77 -1.91 23.24
N TRP A 136 9.62 -2.24 22.26
CA TRP A 136 10.90 -2.88 22.52
C TRP A 136 11.87 -1.97 23.27
N SER A 137 11.87 -0.67 22.98
CA SER A 137 12.71 0.31 23.70
C SER A 137 12.28 0.47 25.16
N MET A 138 10.98 0.49 25.41
CA MET A 138 10.44 0.53 26.77
C MET A 138 10.81 -0.73 27.56
N ALA A 139 10.68 -1.91 26.94
CA ALA A 139 11.08 -3.18 27.56
C ALA A 139 12.57 -3.19 27.92
N GLN A 140 13.44 -2.79 27.00
CA GLN A 140 14.90 -2.68 27.24
C GLN A 140 15.22 -1.70 28.36
N SER A 141 14.56 -0.55 28.38
CA SER A 141 14.76 0.46 29.43
C SER A 141 14.38 -0.08 30.81
N CYS A 142 13.26 -0.81 30.92
CA CYS A 142 12.86 -1.47 32.16
C CYS A 142 13.90 -2.50 32.63
N VAL A 143 14.47 -3.31 31.74
CA VAL A 143 15.50 -4.29 32.07
C VAL A 143 16.76 -3.62 32.64
N ILE A 144 17.21 -2.52 32.06
CA ILE A 144 18.38 -1.76 32.54
C ILE A 144 18.12 -1.21 33.95
N VAL A 145 16.96 -0.61 34.19
CA VAL A 145 16.60 -0.06 35.51
C VAL A 145 16.54 -1.18 36.56
N LEU A 146 15.89 -2.30 36.25
CA LEU A 146 15.80 -3.45 37.16
C LEU A 146 17.18 -4.04 37.48
N SER A 147 18.06 -4.15 36.48
CA SER A 147 19.44 -4.57 36.69
C SER A 147 20.18 -3.62 37.62
N GLY A 148 20.04 -2.30 37.44
CA GLY A 148 20.65 -1.31 38.33
C GLY A 148 20.15 -1.41 39.78
N VAL A 149 18.84 -1.60 39.98
CA VAL A 149 18.25 -1.80 41.31
C VAL A 149 18.77 -3.07 41.97
N LEU A 150 18.85 -4.18 41.23
CA LEU A 150 19.40 -5.44 41.72
C LEU A 150 20.87 -5.30 42.12
N GLN A 151 21.70 -4.64 41.29
CA GLN A 151 23.10 -4.37 41.59
C GLN A 151 23.25 -3.58 42.92
N LEU A 152 22.45 -2.52 43.10
CA LEU A 152 22.45 -1.74 44.35
C LEU A 152 21.94 -2.53 45.56
N TYR A 153 20.94 -3.39 45.38
CA TYR A 153 20.42 -4.25 46.43
C TYR A 153 21.49 -5.26 46.92
N PHE A 154 22.19 -5.91 46.00
CA PHE A 154 23.29 -6.82 46.33
C PHE A 154 24.44 -6.09 47.04
N LEU A 155 24.82 -4.91 46.57
CA LEU A 155 25.82 -4.05 47.22
C LEU A 155 25.41 -3.72 48.67
N LYS A 156 24.18 -3.23 48.88
CA LYS A 156 23.68 -2.96 50.24
C LYS A 156 23.67 -4.20 51.12
N ARG A 157 23.22 -5.34 50.60
CA ARG A 157 23.16 -6.59 51.35
C ARG A 157 24.54 -7.08 51.76
N LEU A 158 25.52 -7.04 50.86
CA LEU A 158 26.90 -7.49 51.11
C LEU A 158 27.60 -6.63 52.17
N PHE A 159 27.47 -5.30 52.09
CA PHE A 159 28.09 -4.40 53.06
C PHE A 159 27.36 -4.39 54.42
N HIS A 160 26.04 -4.60 54.44
CA HIS A 160 25.27 -4.72 55.69
C HIS A 160 25.61 -6.01 56.47
N THR A 161 25.89 -7.13 55.79
CA THR A 161 26.32 -8.36 56.46
C THR A 161 27.72 -8.27 57.07
N GLN A 162 28.64 -7.49 56.48
CA GLN A 162 30.00 -7.34 56.99
C GLN A 162 30.08 -6.45 58.25
N THR A 163 29.22 -5.43 58.37
CA THR A 163 29.17 -4.58 59.57
C THR A 163 28.70 -5.33 60.83
N SER A 164 27.89 -6.38 60.68
CA SER A 164 27.42 -7.17 61.83
C SER A 164 28.44 -8.21 62.33
N GLY A 165 29.56 -8.41 61.63
CA GLY A 165 30.61 -9.38 61.98
C GLY A 165 31.80 -8.79 62.74
N SER A 166 31.89 -7.47 62.91
CA SER A 166 32.95 -6.83 63.69
C SER A 166 32.44 -6.39 65.06
N GLN A 167 32.04 -7.37 65.88
CA GLN A 167 31.93 -7.16 67.31
C GLN A 167 32.35 -8.43 68.05
N LYS A 168 33.46 -8.30 68.81
CA LYS A 168 34.22 -9.30 69.59
C LYS A 168 35.21 -10.09 68.73
N CYS A 169 36.53 -9.99 68.89
CA CYS A 169 37.40 -9.55 69.99
C CYS A 169 38.58 -8.73 69.44
#